data_AF-A0A239AXX9-F1
#
_entry.id   AF-A0A239AXX9-F1
#
_cell.length_a   1.000
_cell.length_b   1.000
_cell.length_c   1.000
_cell.angle_alpha   90.00
_cell.angle_beta   90.00
_cell.angle_gamma   90.00
#
_symmetry.space_group_name_H-M   'P 1'
#
loop_
_entity.id
_entity.type
_entity.pdbx_description
1 polymer ?
#
loop_
_entity_poly.entity_id
_entity_poly.type
_entity_poly.pdbx_seq_one_letter_code
_entity_poly.pdbx_strand_id
1 'polypeptide(L)'
;MSHPAEPIEPLWFLGEPYTERTSLAAALAGNWDKAADLLSHGIAWDWLRQFPSDRDREEPDDLLARCLATDRFSVDAKLIHLLNWLDPGIPATYRGEELKPRRLHDLATSARAQGDPGRGLIDALWRERLLPEFERFPNGSELQQIHDRWSELHASFNRLSATATLPSAAQTAISALPVNAALLQLATDHGELIEHLTRVSEACRASLPERVDWFESLASENRDDPVRVLILCELFPVASKDAERHGRVPPSKPTAQGDDPWQVKRHTIRGFATLPALLWLALGAGLLHAAWSATGSLLVGLHFGSRSVAPEPISEMFDTAWSIQVLVEGALCVRLGADYDKDWWALRGITRRLRPTLDFTAEMISDTSGGCCCLAVAAVTIMWVLVSTTVLTSGLAAMLAVAGVLVHLYWTAGRWYRWHQGHKNSML
;
A
#
# COMPACT_ATOMS: atom_id res chain seq x y z
N MET A 1 37.17 50.64 -6.99
CA MET A 1 36.11 51.09 -7.93
C MET A 1 35.15 49.93 -8.06
N SER A 2 34.00 49.99 -7.40
CA SER A 2 33.00 48.93 -7.47
C SER A 2 32.29 49.06 -8.82
N HIS A 3 32.36 48.02 -9.66
CA HIS A 3 31.50 47.93 -10.85
C HIS A 3 30.04 48.04 -10.38
N PRO A 4 29.18 48.84 -11.04
CA PRO A 4 27.75 48.77 -10.78
C PRO A 4 27.30 47.35 -11.09
N ALA A 5 26.67 46.69 -10.11
CA ALA A 5 26.08 45.37 -10.32
C ALA A 5 25.08 45.47 -11.48
N GLU A 6 25.16 44.54 -12.43
CA GLU A 6 24.18 44.47 -13.50
C GLU A 6 22.77 44.30 -12.90
N PRO A 7 21.74 44.97 -13.44
CA PRO A 7 20.39 44.86 -12.94
C PRO A 7 19.86 43.44 -13.16
N ILE A 8 19.36 42.81 -12.10
CA ILE A 8 18.79 41.46 -12.12
C ILE A 8 17.50 41.46 -12.97
N GLU A 9 17.40 40.53 -13.92
CA GLU A 9 16.19 40.33 -14.70
C GLU A 9 15.08 39.73 -13.82
N PRO A 10 13.84 40.24 -13.89
CA PRO A 10 12.77 39.77 -13.01
C PRO A 10 12.26 38.38 -13.40
N LEU A 11 12.03 37.53 -12.40
CA LEU A 11 11.24 36.30 -12.55
C LEU A 11 9.76 36.64 -12.41
N TRP A 12 8.95 36.27 -13.40
CA TRP A 12 7.50 36.47 -13.33
C TRP A 12 6.83 35.29 -12.63
N PHE A 13 6.12 35.56 -11.53
CA PHE A 13 5.33 34.56 -10.81
C PHE A 13 3.96 35.13 -10.48
N LEU A 14 2.89 34.42 -10.89
CA LEU A 14 1.50 34.85 -10.73
C LEU A 14 1.19 36.26 -11.30
N GLY A 15 1.89 36.64 -12.38
CA GLY A 15 1.70 37.93 -13.04
C GLY A 15 2.44 39.10 -12.38
N GLU A 16 3.23 38.84 -11.34
CA GLU A 16 4.06 39.85 -10.66
C GLU A 16 5.56 39.61 -10.94
N PRO A 17 6.36 40.65 -11.20
CA PRO A 17 7.79 40.55 -11.41
C PRO A 17 8.55 40.54 -10.06
N TYR A 18 9.42 39.55 -9.86
CA TYR A 18 10.27 39.43 -8.67
C TYR A 18 11.74 39.61 -9.04
N THR A 19 12.38 40.61 -8.44
CA THR A 19 13.84 40.85 -8.53
C THR A 19 14.57 40.50 -7.24
N GLU A 20 13.84 40.28 -6.15
CA GLU A 20 14.38 39.97 -4.82
C GLU A 20 14.06 38.54 -4.39
N ARG A 21 15.06 37.83 -3.84
CA ARG A 21 14.93 36.44 -3.38
C ARG A 21 13.91 36.26 -2.26
N THR A 22 13.94 37.13 -1.25
CA THR A 22 13.05 37.06 -0.08
C THR A 22 11.59 37.28 -0.47
N SER A 23 11.35 38.27 -1.35
CA SER A 23 10.03 38.56 -1.90
C SER A 23 9.48 37.38 -2.71
N LEU A 24 10.33 36.72 -3.52
CA LEU A 24 9.94 35.50 -4.22
C LEU A 24 9.68 34.33 -3.25
N ALA A 25 10.52 34.13 -2.23
CA ALA A 25 10.35 33.06 -1.24
C ALA A 25 8.97 33.15 -0.56
N ALA A 26 8.60 34.35 -0.11
CA ALA A 26 7.30 34.60 0.49
C ALA A 26 6.14 34.30 -0.48
N ALA A 27 6.27 34.70 -1.75
CA ALA A 27 5.25 34.43 -2.77
C ALA A 27 5.09 32.94 -3.08
N LEU A 28 6.21 32.20 -3.20
CA LEU A 28 6.21 30.76 -3.43
C LEU A 28 5.64 29.99 -2.23
N ALA A 29 6.04 30.35 -1.00
CA ALA A 29 5.52 29.74 0.23
C ALA A 29 4.00 29.95 0.38
N GLY A 30 3.50 31.14 0.00
CA GLY A 30 2.07 31.46 0.02
C GLY A 30 1.25 30.79 -1.09
N ASN A 31 1.89 30.29 -2.16
CA ASN A 31 1.22 29.71 -3.33
C ASN A 31 1.84 28.34 -3.71
N TRP A 32 1.86 27.42 -2.74
CA TRP A 32 2.59 26.16 -2.82
C TRP A 32 2.34 25.34 -4.09
N ASP A 33 1.08 25.12 -4.45
CA ASP A 33 0.74 24.31 -5.64
C ASP A 33 1.26 24.96 -6.92
N LYS A 34 1.20 26.28 -7.02
CA LYS A 34 1.72 27.04 -8.17
C LYS A 34 3.24 27.08 -8.19
N ALA A 35 3.88 27.11 -7.03
CA ALA A 35 5.32 26.99 -6.90
C ALA A 35 5.81 25.59 -7.33
N ALA A 36 5.10 24.53 -6.93
CA ALA A 36 5.37 23.15 -7.36
C ALA A 36 5.19 22.97 -8.87
N ASP A 37 4.13 23.55 -9.46
CA ASP A 37 3.93 23.59 -10.91
C ASP A 37 5.11 24.30 -11.60
N LEU A 38 5.52 25.48 -11.11
CA LEU A 38 6.64 26.25 -11.67
C LEU A 38 7.94 25.44 -11.67
N LEU A 39 8.24 24.77 -10.55
CA LEU A 39 9.42 23.91 -10.39
C LEU A 39 9.41 22.73 -11.36
N SER A 40 8.24 22.11 -11.56
CA SER A 40 8.09 20.95 -12.44
C SER A 40 8.37 21.29 -13.91
N HIS A 41 8.20 22.55 -14.31
CA HIS A 41 8.50 23.03 -15.67
C HIS A 41 9.94 23.54 -15.83
N GLY A 42 10.75 23.57 -14.75
CA GLY A 42 12.17 23.92 -14.80
C GLY A 42 12.51 25.41 -14.99
N ILE A 43 11.55 26.32 -14.81
CA ILE A 43 11.64 27.72 -15.28
C ILE A 43 12.35 28.68 -14.29
N ALA A 44 12.90 28.21 -13.16
CA ALA A 44 13.52 29.10 -12.17
C ALA A 44 15.06 29.23 -12.26
N TRP A 45 15.75 28.41 -13.05
CA TRP A 45 17.20 28.20 -12.87
C TRP A 45 18.09 29.31 -13.38
N ASP A 46 17.82 29.81 -14.59
CA ASP A 46 18.61 30.91 -15.15
C ASP A 46 18.43 32.20 -14.34
N TRP A 47 17.30 32.32 -13.63
CA TRP A 47 17.08 33.40 -12.69
C TRP A 47 17.91 33.25 -11.40
N LEU A 48 17.99 32.06 -10.81
CA LEU A 48 18.78 31.84 -9.58
C LEU A 48 20.28 32.12 -9.80
N ARG A 49 20.81 31.83 -11.00
CA ARG A 49 22.22 32.07 -11.35
C ARG A 49 22.63 33.54 -11.40
N GLN A 50 21.66 34.46 -11.45
CA GLN A 50 21.94 35.90 -11.48
C GLN A 50 22.38 36.43 -10.11
N PHE A 51 22.17 35.66 -9.03
CA PHE A 51 22.58 36.06 -7.69
C PHE A 51 24.03 35.64 -7.42
N PRO A 52 24.90 36.56 -6.96
CA PRO A 52 26.28 36.23 -6.67
C PRO A 52 26.37 35.22 -5.53
N SER A 53 27.38 34.35 -5.58
CA SER A 53 27.68 33.46 -4.46
C SER A 53 28.08 34.28 -3.23
N ASP A 54 27.38 34.04 -2.13
CA ASP A 54 27.64 34.64 -0.83
C ASP A 54 28.49 33.66 -0.01
N ARG A 55 29.50 34.15 0.72
CA ARG A 55 30.46 33.27 1.43
C ARG A 55 29.78 32.36 2.45
N ASP A 56 28.64 32.79 2.99
CA ASP A 56 27.87 32.07 3.99
C ASP A 56 26.74 31.23 3.37
N ARG A 57 26.63 31.17 2.04
CA ARG A 57 25.58 30.42 1.33
C ARG A 57 26.12 29.52 0.25
N GLU A 58 25.38 28.46 0.02
CA GLU A 58 25.61 27.53 -1.08
C GLU A 58 25.45 28.21 -2.45
N GLU A 59 26.31 27.87 -3.40
CA GLU A 59 26.21 28.35 -4.78
C GLU A 59 24.95 27.81 -5.48
N PRO A 60 24.29 28.59 -6.36
CA PRO A 60 23.09 28.13 -7.06
C PRO A 60 23.26 26.79 -7.81
N ASP A 61 24.43 26.57 -8.42
CA ASP A 61 24.71 25.35 -9.18
C ASP A 61 24.88 24.12 -8.25
N ASP A 62 25.40 24.32 -7.03
CA ASP A 62 25.47 23.26 -6.02
C ASP A 62 24.07 22.87 -5.53
N LEU A 63 23.20 23.85 -5.26
CA LEU A 63 21.81 23.59 -4.88
C LEU A 63 21.09 22.81 -5.98
N LEU A 64 21.30 23.23 -7.24
CA LEU A 64 20.73 22.58 -8.41
C LEU A 64 21.19 21.12 -8.48
N ALA A 65 22.50 20.87 -8.45
CA ALA A 65 23.07 19.54 -8.56
C ALA A 65 22.66 18.62 -7.39
N ARG A 66 22.62 19.16 -6.17
CA ARG A 66 22.43 18.35 -4.96
C ARG A 66 20.96 18.05 -4.66
N CYS A 67 20.07 19.01 -4.89
CA CYS A 67 18.67 18.92 -4.48
C CYS A 67 17.69 18.95 -5.66
N LEU A 68 17.86 19.88 -6.60
CA LEU A 68 16.80 20.17 -7.56
C LEU A 68 16.83 19.26 -8.81
N ALA A 69 18.03 18.84 -9.24
CA ALA A 69 18.24 17.97 -10.39
C ALA A 69 18.20 16.46 -10.03
N THR A 70 18.16 16.11 -8.74
CA THR A 70 18.09 14.71 -8.32
C THR A 70 16.64 14.21 -8.32
N ASP A 71 16.45 12.98 -8.79
CA ASP A 71 15.14 12.30 -8.76
C ASP A 71 14.79 11.74 -7.37
N ARG A 72 15.72 11.87 -6.40
CA ARG A 72 15.52 11.38 -5.03
C ARG A 72 14.53 12.21 -4.22
N PHE A 73 14.42 13.50 -4.54
CA PHE A 73 13.53 14.41 -3.81
C PHE A 73 12.20 14.58 -4.55
N SER A 74 11.11 14.61 -3.78
CA SER A 74 9.82 15.02 -4.31
C SER A 74 9.85 16.51 -4.69
N VAL A 75 8.89 16.95 -5.51
CA VAL A 75 8.75 18.37 -5.86
C VAL A 75 8.59 19.24 -4.61
N ASP A 76 7.86 18.75 -3.60
CA ASP A 76 7.68 19.45 -2.33
C ASP A 76 9.01 19.58 -1.57
N ALA A 77 9.82 18.52 -1.50
CA ALA A 77 11.15 18.59 -0.89
C ALA A 77 12.10 19.55 -1.64
N LYS A 78 12.06 19.54 -2.99
CA LYS A 78 12.80 20.49 -3.83
C LYS A 78 12.39 21.93 -3.53
N LEU A 79 11.10 22.18 -3.37
CA LEU A 79 10.57 23.50 -3.02
C LEU A 79 11.03 23.95 -1.63
N ILE A 80 11.03 23.06 -0.63
CA ILE A 80 11.56 23.36 0.72
C ILE A 80 13.02 23.80 0.64
N HIS A 81 13.87 23.04 -0.07
CA HIS A 81 15.27 23.42 -0.25
C HIS A 81 15.45 24.75 -0.98
N LEU A 82 14.63 25.00 -2.00
CA LEU A 82 14.65 26.28 -2.72
C LEU A 82 14.25 27.44 -1.79
N LEU A 83 13.17 27.29 -1.01
CA LEU A 83 12.71 28.31 -0.06
C LEU A 83 13.80 28.63 0.96
N ASN A 84 14.45 27.62 1.53
CA ASN A 84 15.56 27.80 2.46
C ASN A 84 16.75 28.54 1.83
N TRP A 85 17.04 28.29 0.56
CA TRP A 85 18.11 28.98 -0.15
C TRP A 85 17.77 30.45 -0.46
N LEU A 86 16.53 30.70 -0.90
CA LEU A 86 16.04 32.05 -1.20
C LEU A 86 16.00 32.92 0.06
N ASP A 87 15.43 32.39 1.13
CA ASP A 87 15.30 33.06 2.43
C ASP A 87 15.46 32.07 3.59
N PRO A 88 16.67 31.93 4.17
CA PRO A 88 16.88 31.09 5.35
C PRO A 88 16.11 31.54 6.60
N GLY A 89 15.61 32.79 6.61
CA GLY A 89 14.86 33.36 7.73
C GLY A 89 13.36 33.10 7.67
N ILE A 90 12.85 32.57 6.54
CA ILE A 90 11.43 32.30 6.39
C ILE A 90 10.99 31.22 7.40
N PRO A 91 9.79 31.32 8.00
CA PRO A 91 9.27 30.24 8.84
C PRO A 91 9.15 28.92 8.06
N ALA A 92 9.29 27.78 8.75
CA ALA A 92 9.02 26.47 8.16
C ALA A 92 7.54 26.36 7.79
N THR A 93 7.18 26.58 6.53
CA THR A 93 5.79 26.52 6.05
C THR A 93 5.62 25.40 5.03
N TYR A 94 4.49 24.69 5.09
CA TYR A 94 4.11 23.69 4.10
C TYR A 94 2.64 23.88 3.72
N ARG A 95 2.36 24.13 2.43
CA ARG A 95 1.00 24.34 1.89
C ARG A 95 0.16 25.38 2.67
N GLY A 96 0.81 26.48 3.04
CA GLY A 96 0.19 27.58 3.79
C GLY A 96 0.09 27.37 5.30
N GLU A 97 0.51 26.21 5.82
CA GLU A 97 0.55 25.94 7.26
C GLU A 97 1.97 26.14 7.80
N GLU A 98 2.10 26.97 8.85
CA GLU A 98 3.36 27.11 9.58
C GLU A 98 3.59 25.89 10.49
N LEU A 99 4.67 25.16 10.22
CA LEU A 99 5.05 23.94 10.93
C LEU A 99 5.80 24.29 12.22
N LYS A 100 5.03 24.50 13.29
CA LYS A 100 5.54 24.55 14.67
C LYS A 100 5.15 23.27 15.41
N PRO A 101 5.92 22.82 16.42
CA PRO A 101 5.56 21.62 17.20
C PRO A 101 4.12 21.64 17.72
N ARG A 102 3.70 22.77 18.31
CA ARG A 102 2.32 22.94 18.80
C ARG A 102 1.29 22.87 17.67
N ARG A 103 1.58 23.49 16.52
CA ARG A 103 0.68 23.47 15.36
C ARG A 103 0.57 22.06 14.77
N LEU A 104 1.68 21.31 14.72
CA LEU A 104 1.68 19.90 14.32
C LEU A 104 0.86 19.05 15.29
N HIS A 105 0.93 19.30 16.60
CA HIS A 105 0.08 18.62 17.58
C HIS A 105 -1.40 18.92 17.35
N ASP A 106 -1.75 20.19 17.12
CA ASP A 106 -3.14 20.61 16.85
C ASP A 106 -3.68 19.97 15.56
N LEU A 107 -2.87 19.98 14.48
CA LEU A 107 -3.20 19.34 13.20
C LEU A 107 -3.34 17.82 13.35
N ALA A 108 -2.45 17.17 14.09
CA ALA A 108 -2.52 15.74 14.36
C ALA A 108 -3.78 15.39 15.16
N THR A 109 -4.16 16.23 16.12
CA THR A 109 -5.38 16.06 16.91
C THR A 109 -6.63 16.22 16.05
N SER A 110 -6.72 17.24 15.19
CA SER A 110 -7.87 17.44 14.31
C SER A 110 -7.99 16.33 13.27
N ALA A 111 -6.87 15.90 12.69
CA ALA A 111 -6.80 14.87 11.66
C ALA A 111 -7.21 13.46 12.12
N ARG A 112 -7.43 13.26 13.43
CA ARG A 112 -8.05 12.04 13.96
C ARG A 112 -9.54 11.97 13.70
N ALA A 113 -10.22 13.10 13.49
CA ALA A 113 -11.62 13.13 13.12
C ALA A 113 -11.83 12.64 11.67
N GLN A 114 -12.95 11.99 11.39
CA GLN A 114 -13.28 11.56 10.03
C GLN A 114 -13.52 12.76 9.11
N GLY A 115 -12.88 12.76 7.94
CA GLY A 115 -13.07 13.79 6.91
C GLY A 115 -12.27 15.07 7.12
N ASP A 116 -11.36 15.12 8.09
CA ASP A 116 -10.52 16.30 8.33
C ASP A 116 -9.52 16.53 7.17
N PRO A 117 -9.45 17.75 6.61
CA PRO A 117 -8.57 18.06 5.48
C PRO A 117 -7.08 17.99 5.84
N GLY A 118 -6.71 18.18 7.11
CA GLY A 118 -5.34 18.09 7.62
C GLY A 118 -4.77 16.68 7.52
N ARG A 119 -5.61 15.65 7.38
CA ARG A 119 -5.16 14.27 7.17
C ARG A 119 -4.31 14.12 5.91
N GLY A 120 -4.72 14.74 4.80
CA GLY A 120 -3.96 14.68 3.54
C GLY A 120 -2.58 15.34 3.66
N LEU A 121 -2.49 16.43 4.44
CA LEU A 121 -1.23 17.11 4.72
C LEU A 121 -0.29 16.23 5.55
N ILE A 122 -0.78 15.61 6.63
CA ILE A 122 0.02 14.72 7.48
C ILE A 122 0.49 13.49 6.70
N ASP A 123 -0.39 12.91 5.89
CA ASP A 123 -0.03 11.77 5.03
C ASP A 123 1.07 12.15 4.02
N ALA A 124 1.04 13.36 3.48
CA ALA A 124 2.10 13.88 2.60
C ALA A 124 3.42 14.09 3.37
N LEU A 125 3.38 14.74 4.55
CA LEU A 125 4.56 14.93 5.41
C LEU A 125 5.27 13.61 5.73
N TRP A 126 4.50 12.56 6.04
CA TRP A 126 5.04 11.24 6.32
C TRP A 126 5.61 10.56 5.07
N ARG A 127 4.79 10.45 4.03
CA ARG A 127 5.12 9.71 2.79
C ARG A 127 6.34 10.29 2.09
N GLU A 128 6.47 11.60 2.08
CA GLU A 128 7.54 12.32 1.39
C GLU A 128 8.70 12.69 2.32
N ARG A 129 8.62 12.33 3.61
CA ARG A 129 9.65 12.58 4.62
C ARG A 129 10.07 14.05 4.68
N LEU A 130 9.10 14.96 4.73
CA LEU A 130 9.36 16.39 4.57
C LEU A 130 9.87 17.08 5.84
N LEU A 131 9.55 16.56 7.04
CA LEU A 131 9.94 17.21 8.30
C LEU A 131 11.47 17.38 8.45
N PRO A 132 12.30 16.37 8.12
CA PRO A 132 13.76 16.53 8.08
C PRO A 132 14.26 17.64 7.17
N GLU A 133 13.59 17.90 6.05
CA GLU A 133 14.03 18.90 5.08
C GLU A 133 13.92 20.34 5.62
N PHE A 134 13.17 20.52 6.72
CA PHE A 134 13.09 21.79 7.43
C PHE A 134 14.20 22.03 8.46
N GLU A 135 15.19 21.13 8.62
CA GLU A 135 16.25 21.25 9.65
C GLU A 135 16.95 22.62 9.65
N ARG A 136 17.17 23.21 8.46
CA ARG A 136 17.87 24.48 8.28
C ARG A 136 17.00 25.73 8.51
N PHE A 137 15.68 25.56 8.67
CA PHE A 137 14.76 26.65 8.95
C PHE A 137 14.78 27.02 10.43
N PRO A 138 14.25 28.21 10.81
CA PRO A 138 14.02 28.55 12.21
C PRO A 138 13.17 27.48 12.92
N ASN A 139 13.68 26.93 14.03
CA ASN A 139 13.10 25.81 14.81
C ASN A 139 13.10 24.44 14.08
N GLY A 140 13.85 24.30 12.99
CA GLY A 140 13.94 23.06 12.20
C GLY A 140 14.44 21.84 12.98
N SER A 141 15.34 22.04 13.94
CA SER A 141 15.86 20.96 14.78
C SER A 141 14.79 20.25 15.60
N GLU A 142 13.75 20.97 16.04
CA GLU A 142 12.63 20.38 16.78
C GLU A 142 11.75 19.53 15.85
N LEU A 143 11.57 19.96 14.59
CA LEU A 143 10.85 19.20 13.57
C LEU A 143 11.57 17.88 13.22
N GLN A 144 12.89 17.91 13.14
CA GLN A 144 13.71 16.69 12.99
C GLN A 144 13.50 15.72 14.16
N GLN A 145 13.57 16.21 15.41
CA GLN A 145 13.35 15.36 16.58
C GLN A 145 11.92 14.79 16.65
N ILE A 146 10.92 15.53 16.17
CA ILE A 146 9.55 15.02 16.03
C ILE A 146 9.50 13.93 14.96
N HIS A 147 10.18 14.11 13.83
CA HIS A 147 10.24 13.10 12.77
C HIS A 147 10.90 11.80 13.24
N ASP A 148 11.99 11.89 13.99
CA ASP A 148 12.69 10.72 14.52
C ASP A 148 11.78 9.91 15.46
N ARG A 149 11.14 10.61 16.42
CA ARG A 149 10.13 10.00 17.31
C ARG A 149 8.96 9.39 16.55
N TRP A 150 8.44 10.11 15.56
CA TRP A 150 7.33 9.63 14.72
C TRP A 150 7.72 8.37 13.95
N SER A 151 8.96 8.30 13.45
CA SER A 151 9.50 7.14 12.74
C SER A 151 9.69 5.93 13.64
N GLU A 152 10.18 6.13 14.86
CA GLU A 152 10.29 5.08 15.87
C GLU A 152 8.93 4.50 16.26
N LEU A 153 7.93 5.37 16.45
CA LEU A 153 6.54 4.98 16.70
C LEU A 153 5.96 4.19 15.53
N HIS A 154 6.19 4.61 14.28
CA HIS A 154 5.77 3.85 13.10
C HIS A 154 6.43 2.47 13.04
N ALA A 155 7.72 2.37 13.37
CA ALA A 155 8.41 1.09 13.45
C ALA A 155 7.81 0.19 14.54
N SER A 156 7.43 0.75 15.69
CA SER A 156 6.73 0.02 16.75
C SER A 156 5.35 -0.47 16.30
N PHE A 157 4.57 0.39 15.66
CA PHE A 157 3.25 0.06 15.10
C PHE A 157 3.33 -1.08 14.10
N ASN A 158 4.28 -1.02 13.17
CA ASN A 158 4.47 -2.05 12.15
C ASN A 158 4.89 -3.39 12.76
N ARG A 159 5.78 -3.38 13.77
CA ARG A 159 6.16 -4.60 14.51
C ARG A 159 4.95 -5.21 15.21
N LEU A 160 4.21 -4.40 15.97
CA LEU A 160 3.04 -4.86 16.71
C LEU A 160 1.96 -5.41 15.76
N SER A 161 1.69 -4.73 14.65
CA SER A 161 0.72 -5.17 13.65
C SER A 161 1.12 -6.48 12.97
N ALA A 162 2.42 -6.75 12.84
CA ALA A 162 2.94 -7.98 12.25
C ALA A 162 2.94 -9.18 13.22
N THR A 163 3.08 -8.95 14.53
CA THR A 163 3.17 -10.01 15.55
C THR A 163 1.86 -10.27 16.30
N ALA A 164 0.98 -9.28 16.41
CA ALA A 164 -0.24 -9.40 17.18
C ALA A 164 -1.25 -10.33 16.50
N THR A 165 -1.67 -11.38 17.21
CA THR A 165 -2.76 -12.26 16.76
C THR A 165 -4.10 -11.63 17.15
N LEU A 166 -4.67 -10.87 16.22
CA LEU A 166 -5.92 -10.13 16.45
C LEU A 166 -7.10 -10.75 15.68
N PRO A 167 -8.32 -10.75 16.24
CA PRO A 167 -9.52 -11.09 15.47
C PRO A 167 -9.75 -10.15 14.28
N SER A 168 -10.46 -10.61 13.24
CA SER A 168 -10.70 -9.85 12.01
C SER A 168 -11.36 -8.48 12.24
N ALA A 169 -12.26 -8.38 13.22
CA ALA A 169 -12.89 -7.11 13.60
C ALA A 169 -11.87 -6.10 14.16
N ALA A 170 -10.92 -6.57 14.98
CA ALA A 170 -9.85 -5.73 15.52
C ALA A 170 -8.86 -5.33 14.43
N GLN A 171 -8.49 -6.25 13.52
CA GLN A 171 -7.64 -5.93 12.36
C GLN A 171 -8.27 -4.86 11.46
N THR A 172 -9.58 -4.95 11.24
CA THR A 172 -10.34 -3.96 10.46
C THR A 172 -10.36 -2.60 11.16
N ALA A 173 -10.56 -2.59 12.48
CA ALA A 173 -10.53 -1.36 13.27
C ALA A 173 -9.14 -0.69 13.20
N ILE A 174 -8.05 -1.44 13.39
CA ILE A 174 -6.68 -0.91 13.25
C ILE A 174 -6.45 -0.35 11.84
N SER A 175 -6.87 -1.07 10.80
CA SER A 175 -6.66 -0.65 9.41
C SER A 175 -7.42 0.63 9.05
N ALA A 176 -8.48 0.95 9.78
CA ALA A 176 -9.26 2.18 9.59
C ALA A 176 -8.67 3.38 10.34
N LEU A 177 -7.70 3.18 11.24
CA LEU A 177 -7.12 4.25 12.04
C LEU A 177 -6.37 5.25 11.15
N PRO A 178 -6.48 6.56 11.44
CA PRO A 178 -5.57 7.56 10.89
C PRO A 178 -4.19 7.44 11.56
N VAL A 179 -3.47 6.36 11.27
CA VAL A 179 -2.22 5.97 11.95
C VAL A 179 -1.20 7.12 11.95
N ASN A 180 -0.99 7.76 10.80
CA ASN A 180 -0.04 8.87 10.67
C ASN A 180 -0.38 10.02 11.62
N ALA A 181 -1.65 10.43 11.70
CA ALA A 181 -2.09 11.49 12.61
C ALA A 181 -1.98 11.07 14.07
N ALA A 182 -2.40 9.85 14.43
CA ALA A 182 -2.34 9.38 15.80
C ALA A 182 -0.89 9.24 16.31
N LEU A 183 0.03 8.74 15.47
CA LEU A 183 1.44 8.62 15.82
C LEU A 183 2.15 9.99 15.82
N LEU A 184 1.77 10.93 14.95
CA LEU A 184 2.29 12.30 15.01
C LEU A 184 1.82 13.02 16.28
N GLN A 185 0.58 12.77 16.72
CA GLN A 185 0.07 13.32 17.98
C GLN A 185 0.92 12.85 19.16
N LEU A 186 1.28 11.56 19.20
CA LEU A 186 2.22 11.01 20.18
C LEU A 186 3.63 11.57 20.05
N ALA A 187 4.13 11.76 18.83
CA ALA A 187 5.48 12.27 18.58
C ALA A 187 5.65 13.75 18.98
N THR A 188 4.58 14.53 18.93
CA THR A 188 4.57 15.96 19.29
C THR A 188 4.27 16.19 20.77
N ASP A 189 3.74 15.19 21.47
CA ASP A 189 3.42 15.25 22.88
C ASP A 189 4.66 14.99 23.76
N HIS A 190 4.71 15.61 24.94
CA HIS A 190 5.83 15.52 25.88
C HIS A 190 5.59 14.51 27.02
N GLY A 191 4.65 13.57 26.85
CA GLY A 191 4.34 12.50 27.80
C GLY A 191 2.95 12.59 28.41
N GLU A 192 2.32 13.78 28.42
CA GLU A 192 0.99 13.99 28.98
C GLU A 192 -0.09 13.13 28.31
N LEU A 193 -0.03 13.01 26.97
CA LEU A 193 -0.94 12.17 26.21
C LEU A 193 -0.71 10.69 26.52
N ILE A 194 0.54 10.25 26.65
CA ILE A 194 0.86 8.85 26.97
C ILE A 194 0.33 8.49 28.36
N GLU A 195 0.55 9.36 29.36
CA GLU A 195 0.00 9.18 30.71
C GLU A 195 -1.53 9.16 30.71
N HIS A 196 -2.16 10.06 29.94
CA HIS A 196 -3.61 10.09 29.79
C HIS A 196 -4.13 8.79 29.15
N LEU A 197 -3.57 8.37 28.01
CA LEU A 197 -3.95 7.14 27.31
C LEU A 197 -3.73 5.91 28.19
N THR A 198 -2.65 5.88 28.98
CA THR A 198 -2.38 4.79 29.91
C THR A 198 -3.51 4.68 30.94
N ARG A 199 -3.87 5.78 31.61
CA ARG A 199 -5.00 5.81 32.56
C ARG A 199 -6.32 5.42 31.91
N VAL A 200 -6.60 5.91 30.71
CA VAL A 200 -7.82 5.57 29.95
C VAL A 200 -7.82 4.08 29.61
N SER A 201 -6.71 3.52 29.14
CA SER A 201 -6.60 2.11 28.78
C SER A 201 -6.83 1.19 29.98
N GLU A 202 -6.31 1.54 31.15
CA GLU A 202 -6.52 0.80 32.40
C GLU A 202 -7.97 0.87 32.87
N ALA A 203 -8.58 2.06 32.84
CA ALA A 203 -9.99 2.25 33.18
C ALA A 203 -10.91 1.49 32.22
N CYS A 204 -10.64 1.55 30.92
CA CYS A 204 -11.34 0.80 29.88
C CYS A 204 -11.26 -0.71 30.14
N ARG A 205 -10.06 -1.26 30.40
CA ARG A 205 -9.89 -2.68 30.73
C ARG A 205 -10.66 -3.09 31.98
N ALA A 206 -10.61 -2.30 33.04
CA ALA A 206 -11.35 -2.56 34.27
C ALA A 206 -12.89 -2.50 34.10
N SER A 207 -13.37 -1.80 33.07
CA SER A 207 -14.79 -1.66 32.77
C SER A 207 -15.39 -2.79 31.92
N LEU A 208 -14.57 -3.68 31.35
CA LEU A 208 -15.06 -4.79 30.53
C LEU A 208 -15.89 -5.76 31.38
N PRO A 209 -17.09 -6.18 30.93
CA PRO A 209 -17.96 -7.06 31.69
C PRO A 209 -17.38 -8.47 31.85
N GLU A 210 -16.58 -8.92 30.87
CA GLU A 210 -15.85 -10.18 30.89
C GLU A 210 -14.44 -9.98 30.33
N ARG A 211 -13.50 -10.85 30.72
CA ARG A 211 -12.13 -10.82 30.20
C ARG A 211 -12.11 -11.29 28.74
N VAL A 212 -11.40 -10.55 27.90
CA VAL A 212 -11.24 -10.85 26.48
C VAL A 212 -9.78 -11.24 26.22
N ASP A 213 -9.52 -12.52 25.99
CA ASP A 213 -8.16 -13.10 26.00
C ASP A 213 -7.19 -12.40 25.03
N TRP A 214 -7.63 -12.12 23.80
CA TRP A 214 -6.78 -11.46 22.80
C TRP A 214 -6.44 -10.00 23.20
N PHE A 215 -7.37 -9.32 23.87
CA PHE A 215 -7.19 -7.93 24.33
C PHE A 215 -6.28 -7.88 25.55
N GLU A 216 -6.43 -8.83 26.48
CA GLU A 216 -5.55 -8.98 27.64
C GLU A 216 -4.14 -9.42 27.25
N SER A 217 -4.00 -10.33 26.27
CA SER A 217 -2.70 -10.71 25.71
C SER A 217 -1.99 -9.48 25.15
N LEU A 218 -2.69 -8.68 24.34
CA LEU A 218 -2.15 -7.43 23.77
C LEU A 218 -1.72 -6.45 24.88
N ALA A 219 -2.45 -6.38 25.99
CA ALA A 219 -2.17 -5.48 27.10
C ALA A 219 -1.08 -5.98 28.08
N SER A 220 -0.78 -7.28 28.08
CA SER A 220 0.17 -7.89 29.01
C SER A 220 1.63 -7.75 28.57
N GLU A 221 1.88 -7.67 27.27
CA GLU A 221 3.21 -7.53 26.68
C GLU A 221 3.71 -6.08 26.76
N ASN A 222 4.96 -5.87 27.20
CA ASN A 222 5.69 -4.59 27.18
C ASN A 222 4.79 -3.33 27.38
N ARG A 223 4.41 -3.09 28.64
CA ARG A 223 3.42 -2.08 29.06
C ARG A 223 3.83 -0.64 28.75
N ASP A 224 5.12 -0.38 28.60
CA ASP A 224 5.66 0.97 28.41
C ASP A 224 5.69 1.41 26.94
N ASP A 225 5.18 0.57 26.02
CA ASP A 225 5.11 0.89 24.60
C ASP A 225 3.93 1.82 24.28
N PRO A 226 4.17 3.10 23.92
CA PRO A 226 3.09 4.08 23.73
C PRO A 226 2.15 3.71 22.59
N VAL A 227 2.65 3.01 21.56
CA VAL A 227 1.82 2.56 20.44
C VAL A 227 0.85 1.47 20.87
N ARG A 228 1.28 0.58 21.75
CA ARG A 228 0.40 -0.45 22.31
C ARG A 228 -0.72 0.17 23.13
N VAL A 229 -0.42 1.14 23.98
CA VAL A 229 -1.42 1.86 24.78
C VAL A 229 -2.44 2.57 23.86
N LEU A 230 -1.98 3.25 22.81
CA LEU A 230 -2.85 3.85 21.80
C LEU A 230 -3.78 2.80 21.16
N ILE A 231 -3.24 1.67 20.69
CA ILE A 231 -4.02 0.61 20.05
C ILE A 231 -5.04 0.00 21.02
N LEU A 232 -4.70 -0.16 22.31
CA LEU A 232 -5.65 -0.64 23.32
C LEU A 232 -6.84 0.30 23.48
N CYS A 233 -6.61 1.60 23.54
CA CYS A 233 -7.69 2.59 23.58
C CYS A 233 -8.57 2.51 22.33
N GLU A 234 -7.97 2.38 21.14
CA GLU A 234 -8.70 2.30 19.88
C GLU A 234 -9.48 1.00 19.70
N LEU A 235 -8.97 -0.11 20.24
CA LEU A 235 -9.61 -1.43 20.15
C LEU A 235 -10.63 -1.69 21.25
N PHE A 236 -10.69 -0.84 22.28
CA PHE A 236 -11.64 -1.01 23.38
C PHE A 236 -13.11 -1.19 22.92
N PRO A 237 -13.65 -0.42 21.95
CA PRO A 237 -15.01 -0.62 21.47
C PRO A 237 -15.24 -2.00 20.83
N VAL A 238 -14.20 -2.59 20.23
CA VAL A 238 -14.24 -3.94 19.65
C VAL A 238 -14.22 -4.98 20.77
N ALA A 239 -13.33 -4.83 21.74
CA ALA A 239 -13.24 -5.71 22.91
C ALA A 239 -14.52 -5.70 23.74
N SER A 240 -15.13 -4.53 23.97
CA SER A 240 -16.41 -4.40 24.69
C SER A 240 -17.54 -5.17 24.00
N LYS A 241 -17.65 -5.05 22.66
CA LYS A 241 -18.64 -5.80 21.89
C LYS A 241 -18.40 -7.31 21.93
N ASP A 242 -17.14 -7.74 22.02
CA ASP A 242 -16.77 -9.15 22.13
C ASP A 242 -17.10 -9.70 23.53
N ALA A 243 -16.80 -8.95 24.58
CA ALA A 243 -17.16 -9.29 25.96
C ALA A 243 -18.68 -9.43 26.14
N GLU A 244 -19.47 -8.51 25.56
CA GLU A 244 -20.94 -8.59 25.60
C GLU A 244 -21.50 -9.84 24.90
N ARG A 245 -20.84 -10.31 23.83
CA ARG A 245 -21.29 -11.52 23.10
C ARG A 245 -21.08 -12.78 23.93
N HIS A 246 -19.99 -12.85 24.69
CA HIS A 246 -19.68 -13.98 25.55
C HIS A 246 -20.60 -14.01 26.79
N GLY A 247 -20.87 -12.86 27.43
CA GLY A 247 -21.76 -12.79 28.59
C GLY A 247 -23.26 -13.05 28.31
N ARG A 248 -23.70 -13.03 27.04
CA ARG A 248 -25.09 -13.36 26.65
C ARG A 248 -25.32 -14.85 26.41
N VAL A 249 -24.27 -15.68 26.40
CA VAL A 249 -24.40 -17.13 26.34
C VAL A 249 -24.51 -17.64 27.79
N PRO A 250 -25.66 -18.16 28.24
CA PRO A 250 -25.74 -18.74 29.57
C PRO A 250 -24.68 -19.85 29.68
N PRO A 251 -24.00 -20.02 30.84
CA PRO A 251 -22.92 -20.98 30.98
C PRO A 251 -23.44 -22.36 30.59
N SER A 252 -23.06 -22.81 29.40
CA SER A 252 -23.35 -24.15 28.96
C SER A 252 -22.66 -25.08 29.96
N LYS A 253 -23.45 -25.91 30.64
CA LYS A 253 -22.92 -26.98 31.49
C LYS A 253 -21.82 -27.68 30.68
N PRO A 254 -20.63 -27.90 31.26
CA PRO A 254 -19.58 -28.62 30.57
C PRO A 254 -20.12 -30.03 30.29
N THR A 255 -20.58 -30.26 29.06
CA THR A 255 -20.91 -31.59 28.59
C THR A 255 -19.58 -32.32 28.50
N ALA A 256 -19.33 -33.16 29.49
CA ALA A 256 -18.18 -34.05 29.60
C ALA A 256 -18.20 -35.18 28.54
N GLN A 257 -18.64 -34.88 27.33
CA GLN A 257 -18.56 -35.74 26.17
C GLN A 257 -17.67 -35.00 25.18
N GLY A 258 -16.50 -35.57 24.91
CA GLY A 258 -15.45 -34.99 24.07
C GLY A 258 -15.86 -34.85 22.62
N ASP A 259 -16.76 -33.90 22.35
CA ASP A 259 -16.87 -33.32 21.03
C ASP A 259 -15.66 -32.41 20.87
N ASP A 260 -14.71 -32.91 20.09
CA ASP A 260 -13.55 -32.16 19.63
C ASP A 260 -14.01 -30.74 19.27
N PRO A 261 -13.50 -29.68 19.96
CA PRO A 261 -13.87 -28.29 19.69
C PRO A 261 -13.82 -27.92 18.20
N TRP A 262 -13.04 -28.67 17.42
CA TRP A 262 -12.96 -28.59 15.97
C TRP A 262 -14.20 -29.04 15.19
N GLN A 263 -14.96 -30.03 15.65
CA GLN A 263 -16.19 -30.46 14.98
C GLN A 263 -17.24 -29.35 15.05
N VAL A 264 -17.37 -28.72 16.22
CA VAL A 264 -18.30 -27.60 16.44
C VAL A 264 -17.89 -26.39 15.61
N LYS A 265 -16.59 -26.02 15.59
CA LYS A 265 -16.08 -24.89 14.79
C LYS A 265 -16.19 -25.14 13.26
N ARG A 266 -16.05 -26.38 12.80
CA ARG A 266 -16.23 -26.76 11.38
C ARG A 266 -17.66 -26.58 10.89
N HIS A 267 -18.66 -26.89 11.71
CA HIS A 267 -20.05 -26.81 11.28
C HIS A 267 -20.54 -25.35 11.19
N THR A 268 -20.07 -24.46 12.08
CA THR A 268 -20.49 -23.06 12.09
C THR A 268 -19.84 -22.23 10.96
N ILE A 269 -18.58 -22.51 10.60
CA ILE A 269 -17.85 -21.74 9.58
C ILE A 269 -18.25 -22.18 8.15
N ARG A 270 -18.59 -23.45 7.93
CA ARG A 270 -18.96 -23.95 6.60
C ARG A 270 -20.28 -23.40 6.05
N GLY A 271 -21.21 -22.99 6.92
CA GLY A 271 -22.54 -22.55 6.51
C GLY A 271 -22.60 -21.16 5.87
N PHE A 272 -21.75 -20.23 6.29
CA PHE A 272 -21.81 -18.82 5.86
C PHE A 272 -20.61 -18.34 5.04
N ALA A 273 -19.42 -18.96 5.19
CA ALA A 273 -18.22 -18.51 4.48
C ALA A 273 -18.01 -19.16 3.10
N THR A 274 -18.79 -20.18 2.75
CA THR A 274 -18.64 -20.92 1.49
C THR A 274 -19.22 -20.18 0.29
N LEU A 275 -20.28 -19.39 0.47
CA LEU A 275 -20.94 -18.67 -0.63
C LEU A 275 -20.02 -17.68 -1.35
N PRO A 276 -19.31 -16.76 -0.66
CA PRO A 276 -18.37 -15.85 -1.32
C PRO A 276 -17.22 -16.59 -2.00
N ALA A 277 -16.68 -17.64 -1.36
CA ALA A 277 -15.59 -18.42 -1.92
C ALA A 277 -16.00 -19.20 -3.18
N LEU A 278 -17.23 -19.74 -3.21
CA LEU A 278 -17.82 -20.38 -4.38
C LEU A 278 -18.11 -19.37 -5.51
N LEU A 279 -18.55 -18.15 -5.18
CA LEU A 279 -18.73 -17.08 -6.16
C LEU A 279 -17.41 -16.66 -6.79
N TRP A 280 -16.35 -16.51 -5.99
CA TRP A 280 -15.01 -16.20 -6.49
C TRP A 280 -14.42 -17.32 -7.33
N LEU A 281 -14.63 -18.58 -6.93
CA LEU A 281 -14.26 -19.75 -7.74
C LEU A 281 -15.00 -19.74 -9.08
N ALA A 282 -16.31 -19.52 -9.07
CA ALA A 282 -17.12 -19.47 -10.28
C ALA A 282 -16.68 -18.33 -11.21
N LEU A 283 -16.38 -17.16 -10.67
CA LEU A 283 -15.89 -16.02 -11.43
C LEU A 283 -14.50 -16.28 -12.03
N GLY A 284 -13.57 -16.79 -11.21
CA GLY A 284 -12.21 -17.11 -11.65
C GLY A 284 -12.18 -18.22 -12.70
N ALA A 285 -12.98 -19.27 -12.50
CA ALA A 285 -13.18 -20.33 -13.48
C ALA A 285 -13.82 -19.78 -14.77
N GLY A 286 -14.86 -18.96 -14.68
CA GLY A 286 -15.50 -18.36 -15.84
C GLY A 286 -14.55 -17.50 -16.67
N LEU A 287 -13.76 -16.64 -16.03
CA LEU A 287 -12.80 -15.77 -16.70
C LEU A 287 -11.67 -16.56 -17.37
N LEU A 288 -11.13 -17.56 -16.68
CA LEU A 288 -10.04 -18.36 -17.22
C LEU A 288 -10.54 -19.30 -18.33
N HIS A 289 -11.76 -19.83 -18.23
CA HIS A 289 -12.42 -20.53 -19.34
C HIS A 289 -12.62 -19.61 -20.55
N ALA A 290 -13.15 -18.40 -20.35
CA ALA A 290 -13.37 -17.45 -21.43
C ALA A 290 -12.04 -17.06 -22.13
N ALA A 291 -10.98 -16.80 -21.36
CA ALA A 291 -9.66 -16.51 -21.89
C ALA A 291 -9.08 -17.70 -22.67
N TRP A 292 -9.25 -18.92 -22.14
CA TRP A 292 -8.77 -20.13 -22.77
C TRP A 292 -9.55 -20.45 -24.06
N SER A 293 -10.87 -20.36 -24.05
CA SER A 293 -11.74 -20.56 -25.20
C SER A 293 -11.47 -19.53 -26.30
N ALA A 294 -11.29 -18.25 -25.94
CA ALA A 294 -10.90 -17.21 -26.88
C ALA A 294 -9.53 -17.50 -27.52
N THR A 295 -8.56 -17.93 -26.72
CA THR A 295 -7.22 -18.31 -27.21
C THR A 295 -7.30 -19.53 -28.12
N GLY A 296 -8.02 -20.57 -27.72
CA GLY A 296 -8.24 -21.78 -28.51
C GLY A 296 -8.93 -21.49 -29.85
N SER A 297 -10.02 -20.71 -29.83
CA SER A 297 -10.73 -20.30 -31.05
C SER A 297 -9.87 -19.46 -31.98
N LEU A 298 -9.08 -18.53 -31.43
CA LEU A 298 -8.14 -17.72 -32.21
C LEU A 298 -7.07 -18.60 -32.87
N LEU A 299 -6.49 -19.54 -32.12
CA LEU A 299 -5.47 -20.45 -32.63
C LEU A 299 -6.01 -21.40 -33.70
N VAL A 300 -7.22 -21.94 -33.51
CA VAL A 300 -7.91 -22.76 -34.50
C VAL A 300 -8.20 -21.94 -35.77
N GLY A 301 -8.73 -20.73 -35.63
CA GLY A 301 -9.05 -19.85 -36.76
C GLY A 301 -7.83 -19.44 -37.58
N LEU A 302 -6.70 -19.18 -36.91
CA LEU A 302 -5.44 -18.83 -37.56
C LEU A 302 -4.78 -20.03 -38.25
N HIS A 303 -4.98 -21.25 -37.73
CA HIS A 303 -4.28 -22.44 -38.23
C HIS A 303 -5.02 -23.16 -39.36
N PHE A 304 -6.36 -23.20 -39.31
CA PHE A 304 -7.16 -23.96 -40.29
C PHE A 304 -7.83 -23.09 -41.37
N GLY A 305 -7.80 -21.76 -41.23
CA GLY A 305 -8.52 -20.85 -42.12
C GLY A 305 -10.04 -21.10 -42.09
N SER A 306 -10.81 -20.37 -42.91
CA SER A 306 -12.28 -20.49 -42.94
C SER A 306 -12.84 -21.83 -43.46
N ARG A 307 -11.98 -22.83 -43.67
CA ARG A 307 -12.37 -24.16 -44.15
C ARG A 307 -12.43 -25.16 -42.99
N SER A 308 -13.60 -25.16 -42.36
CA SER A 308 -14.33 -26.32 -41.82
C SER A 308 -13.59 -27.35 -40.96
N VAL A 309 -14.00 -27.38 -39.69
CA VAL A 309 -13.89 -28.44 -38.67
C VAL A 309 -12.48 -28.65 -38.11
N ALA A 310 -12.19 -27.96 -37.00
CA ALA A 310 -11.14 -28.43 -36.09
C ALA A 310 -11.45 -29.88 -35.70
N PRO A 311 -10.44 -30.77 -35.56
CA PRO A 311 -10.69 -32.11 -35.06
C PRO A 311 -11.31 -32.02 -33.65
N GLU A 312 -12.60 -32.36 -33.54
CA GLU A 312 -13.39 -32.50 -32.30
C GLU A 312 -12.60 -33.04 -31.08
N PRO A 313 -11.71 -34.06 -31.21
CA PRO A 313 -11.00 -34.61 -30.05
C PRO A 313 -10.08 -33.63 -29.31
N ILE A 314 -9.58 -32.57 -29.96
CA ILE A 314 -8.66 -31.63 -29.29
C ILE A 314 -9.44 -30.70 -28.36
N SER A 315 -10.59 -30.15 -28.80
CA SER A 315 -11.44 -29.32 -27.95
C SER A 315 -11.95 -30.09 -26.73
N GLU A 316 -12.39 -31.34 -26.92
CA GLU A 316 -12.90 -32.17 -25.82
C GLU A 316 -11.83 -32.44 -24.75
N MET A 317 -10.59 -32.67 -25.16
CA MET A 317 -9.47 -32.88 -24.23
C MET A 317 -9.17 -31.62 -23.41
N PHE A 318 -9.24 -30.43 -24.02
CA PHE A 318 -9.03 -29.17 -23.30
C PHE A 318 -10.18 -28.88 -22.33
N ASP A 319 -11.42 -29.11 -22.74
CA ASP A 319 -12.59 -28.96 -21.85
C ASP A 319 -12.54 -29.94 -20.68
N THR A 320 -12.02 -31.15 -20.90
CA THR A 320 -11.80 -32.14 -19.85
C THR A 320 -10.71 -31.70 -18.89
N ALA A 321 -9.56 -31.27 -19.40
CA ALA A 321 -8.45 -30.76 -18.59
C ALA A 321 -8.86 -29.56 -17.74
N TRP A 322 -9.63 -28.64 -18.33
CA TRP A 322 -10.23 -27.49 -17.66
C TRP A 322 -11.18 -27.92 -16.54
N SER A 323 -12.10 -28.83 -16.84
CA SER A 323 -13.07 -29.34 -15.86
C SER A 323 -12.40 -29.99 -14.66
N ILE A 324 -11.31 -30.75 -14.89
CA ILE A 324 -10.51 -31.35 -13.81
C ILE A 324 -9.91 -30.28 -12.90
N GLN A 325 -9.35 -29.19 -13.45
CA GLN A 325 -8.76 -28.11 -12.67
C GLN A 325 -9.83 -27.40 -11.82
N VAL A 326 -11.00 -27.11 -12.39
CA VAL A 326 -12.13 -26.49 -11.67
C VAL A 326 -12.62 -27.39 -10.55
N LEU A 327 -12.74 -28.70 -10.79
CA LEU A 327 -13.16 -29.67 -9.77
C LEU A 327 -12.15 -29.76 -8.61
N VAL A 328 -10.85 -29.73 -8.91
CA VAL A 328 -9.78 -29.78 -7.91
C VAL A 328 -9.77 -28.50 -7.06
N GLU A 329 -9.90 -27.32 -7.67
CA GLU A 329 -10.00 -26.06 -6.94
C GLU A 329 -11.31 -25.97 -6.14
N GLY A 330 -12.41 -26.49 -6.68
CA GLY A 330 -13.67 -26.61 -5.96
C GLY A 330 -13.56 -27.50 -4.74
N ALA A 331 -12.93 -28.66 -4.87
CA ALA A 331 -12.67 -29.56 -3.75
C ALA A 331 -11.76 -28.90 -2.70
N LEU A 332 -10.73 -28.15 -3.12
CA LEU A 332 -9.86 -27.39 -2.23
C LEU A 332 -10.64 -26.28 -1.51
N CYS A 333 -11.45 -25.50 -2.23
CA CYS A 333 -12.28 -24.43 -1.71
C CYS A 333 -13.29 -24.94 -0.66
N VAL A 334 -14.00 -26.03 -0.96
CA VAL A 334 -14.93 -26.68 0.00
C VAL A 334 -14.19 -27.19 1.25
N ARG A 335 -12.94 -27.63 1.07
CA ARG A 335 -12.13 -28.16 2.17
C ARG A 335 -11.53 -27.07 3.05
N LEU A 336 -11.10 -25.95 2.47
CA LEU A 336 -10.49 -24.81 3.17
C LEU A 336 -11.53 -23.81 3.73
N GLY A 337 -12.71 -23.70 3.10
CA GLY A 337 -13.79 -22.84 3.59
C GLY A 337 -13.40 -21.36 3.64
N ALA A 338 -13.56 -20.73 4.81
CA ALA A 338 -13.21 -19.33 5.04
C ALA A 338 -11.71 -19.04 4.89
N ASP A 339 -10.87 -20.06 5.05
CA ASP A 339 -9.41 -19.95 4.92
C ASP A 339 -8.95 -20.07 3.46
N TYR A 340 -9.89 -20.19 2.51
CA TYR A 340 -9.62 -20.03 1.09
C TYR A 340 -9.36 -18.54 0.80
N ASP A 341 -8.15 -18.12 1.14
CA ASP A 341 -7.70 -16.73 1.11
C ASP A 341 -7.65 -16.17 -0.33
N LYS A 342 -8.01 -14.89 -0.47
CA LYS A 342 -7.89 -14.09 -1.69
C LYS A 342 -6.46 -13.98 -2.22
N ASP A 343 -5.45 -14.40 -1.47
CA ASP A 343 -4.06 -14.49 -1.93
C ASP A 343 -3.70 -15.83 -2.59
N TRP A 344 -4.61 -16.81 -2.57
CA TRP A 344 -4.38 -18.17 -3.07
C TRP A 344 -4.82 -18.36 -4.52
N TRP A 345 -5.43 -17.35 -5.13
CA TRP A 345 -5.78 -17.37 -6.55
C TRP A 345 -4.52 -17.52 -7.42
N ALA A 346 -4.57 -18.50 -8.32
CA ALA A 346 -3.46 -18.84 -9.19
C ALA A 346 -2.94 -17.64 -10.00
N LEU A 347 -3.86 -16.76 -10.35
CA LEU A 347 -3.61 -15.55 -11.11
C LEU A 347 -2.88 -14.45 -10.30
N ARG A 348 -2.84 -14.40 -8.95
CA ARG A 348 -1.93 -13.44 -8.23
C ARG A 348 -0.48 -13.84 -8.34
N GLY A 349 -0.21 -15.13 -8.15
CA GLY A 349 1.15 -15.66 -8.24
C GLY A 349 1.71 -15.48 -9.65
N ILE A 350 0.84 -15.69 -10.65
CA ILE A 350 1.15 -15.43 -12.05
C ILE A 350 1.30 -13.94 -12.32
N THR A 351 0.34 -13.09 -11.92
CA THR A 351 0.44 -11.62 -12.13
C THR A 351 1.60 -10.99 -11.37
N ARG A 352 1.97 -11.46 -10.18
CA ARG A 352 3.14 -10.97 -9.43
C ARG A 352 4.46 -11.38 -10.08
N ARG A 353 4.54 -12.57 -10.69
CA ARG A 353 5.73 -13.03 -11.44
C ARG A 353 5.82 -12.45 -12.85
N LEU A 354 4.67 -12.20 -13.47
CA LEU A 354 4.57 -11.53 -14.76
C LEU A 354 4.59 -10.01 -14.63
N ARG A 355 4.49 -9.46 -13.41
CA ARG A 355 4.49 -8.01 -13.14
C ARG A 355 5.69 -7.30 -13.78
N PRO A 356 6.94 -7.78 -13.65
CA PRO A 356 8.08 -7.13 -14.31
C PRO A 356 7.95 -7.15 -15.85
N THR A 357 7.34 -8.19 -16.41
CA THR A 357 7.12 -8.33 -17.85
C THR A 357 5.97 -7.43 -18.32
N LEU A 358 4.92 -7.31 -17.51
CA LEU A 358 3.78 -6.43 -17.75
C LEU A 358 4.17 -4.96 -17.61
N ASP A 359 4.96 -4.63 -16.59
CA ASP A 359 5.53 -3.31 -16.35
C ASP A 359 6.49 -2.95 -17.49
N PHE A 360 7.36 -3.87 -17.92
CA PHE A 360 8.22 -3.68 -19.11
C PHE A 360 7.42 -3.44 -20.39
N THR A 361 6.32 -4.17 -20.61
CA THR A 361 5.43 -3.89 -21.76
C THR A 361 4.69 -2.57 -21.61
N ALA A 362 4.27 -2.18 -20.41
CA ALA A 362 3.57 -0.93 -20.14
C ALA A 362 4.51 0.28 -20.31
N GLU A 363 5.76 0.15 -19.86
CA GLU A 363 6.83 1.13 -20.02
C GLU A 363 7.19 1.30 -21.50
N MET A 364 7.31 0.19 -22.25
CA MET A 364 7.52 0.22 -23.71
C MET A 364 6.33 0.85 -24.46
N ILE A 365 5.10 0.74 -23.94
CA ILE A 365 3.89 1.36 -24.49
C ILE A 365 3.82 2.85 -24.13
N SER A 366 4.26 3.26 -22.94
CA SER A 366 4.22 4.66 -22.49
C SER A 366 5.32 5.53 -23.11
N ASP A 367 6.49 4.96 -23.39
CA ASP A 367 7.64 5.73 -23.91
C ASP A 367 7.59 5.99 -25.42
N THR A 368 6.69 5.33 -26.15
CA THR A 368 6.69 5.39 -27.61
C THR A 368 5.51 6.20 -28.16
N SER A 369 5.62 7.54 -28.13
CA SER A 369 4.69 8.43 -28.83
C SER A 369 4.90 8.36 -30.34
N GLY A 370 4.23 7.42 -31.01
CA GLY A 370 4.06 7.41 -32.47
C GLY A 370 4.31 6.05 -33.14
N GLY A 371 3.27 5.44 -33.71
CA GLY A 371 3.32 4.40 -34.75
C GLY A 371 3.85 3.00 -34.39
N CYS A 372 4.84 2.88 -33.51
CA CYS A 372 5.54 1.61 -33.23
C CYS A 372 4.83 0.67 -32.24
N CYS A 373 3.90 1.15 -31.40
CA CYS A 373 3.13 0.29 -30.49
C CYS A 373 2.30 -0.76 -31.23
N CYS A 374 1.78 -0.44 -32.42
CA CYS A 374 1.06 -1.40 -33.25
C CYS A 374 1.99 -2.50 -33.79
N LEU A 375 3.26 -2.19 -34.06
CA LEU A 375 4.25 -3.16 -34.55
C LEU A 375 4.76 -4.08 -33.44
N ALA A 376 4.98 -3.56 -32.23
CA ALA A 376 5.37 -4.39 -31.08
C ALA A 376 4.26 -5.36 -30.68
N VAL A 377 3.01 -4.89 -30.62
CA VAL A 377 1.84 -5.76 -30.37
C VAL A 377 1.66 -6.77 -31.50
N ALA A 378 1.82 -6.37 -32.76
CA ALA A 378 1.75 -7.29 -33.89
C ALA A 378 2.88 -8.33 -33.86
N ALA A 379 4.12 -7.96 -33.52
CA ALA A 379 5.26 -8.88 -33.45
C ALA A 379 5.11 -9.89 -32.30
N VAL A 380 4.68 -9.45 -31.12
CA VAL A 380 4.38 -10.35 -29.99
C VAL A 380 3.23 -11.29 -30.36
N THR A 381 2.19 -10.79 -31.02
CA THR A 381 1.06 -11.61 -31.48
C THR A 381 1.51 -12.62 -32.54
N ILE A 382 2.29 -12.21 -33.54
CA ILE A 382 2.83 -13.08 -34.59
C ILE A 382 3.75 -14.16 -34.00
N MET A 383 4.61 -13.80 -33.05
CA MET A 383 5.48 -14.75 -32.34
C MET A 383 4.66 -15.74 -31.51
N TRP A 384 3.63 -15.28 -30.79
CA TRP A 384 2.70 -16.14 -30.05
C TRP A 384 1.95 -17.10 -30.98
N VAL A 385 1.51 -16.61 -32.14
CA VAL A 385 0.83 -17.40 -33.17
C VAL A 385 1.78 -18.44 -33.76
N LEU A 386 3.03 -18.09 -34.07
CA LEU A 386 4.05 -19.01 -34.58
C LEU A 386 4.39 -20.12 -33.57
N VAL A 387 4.63 -19.76 -32.30
CA VAL A 387 4.91 -20.74 -31.23
C VAL A 387 3.72 -21.68 -31.04
N SER A 388 2.50 -21.14 -30.99
CA SER A 388 1.28 -21.92 -30.81
C SER A 388 0.97 -22.83 -32.01
N THR A 389 1.26 -22.35 -33.22
CA THR A 389 1.14 -23.11 -34.48
C THR A 389 2.09 -24.32 -34.50
N THR A 390 3.30 -24.16 -33.96
CA THR A 390 4.31 -25.24 -33.86
C THR A 390 3.92 -26.28 -32.79
N VAL A 391 3.23 -25.85 -31.74
CA VAL A 391 2.74 -26.69 -30.64
C VAL A 391 1.51 -27.52 -31.02
N LEU A 392 0.61 -26.98 -31.85
CA LEU A 392 -0.63 -27.64 -32.27
C LEU A 392 -0.43 -28.76 -33.29
N THR A 393 0.62 -28.70 -34.10
CA THR A 393 0.91 -29.67 -35.17
C THR A 393 1.64 -30.95 -34.72
N SER A 394 2.22 -30.96 -33.51
CA SER A 394 3.23 -31.97 -33.11
C SER A 394 2.79 -32.95 -32.00
N GLY A 395 1.50 -33.01 -31.63
CA GLY A 395 1.04 -33.73 -30.44
C GLY A 395 1.48 -33.09 -29.11
N LEU A 396 2.30 -32.04 -29.19
CA LEU A 396 2.79 -31.25 -28.06
C LEU A 396 1.65 -30.54 -27.34
N ALA A 397 0.61 -30.10 -28.04
CA ALA A 397 -0.59 -29.53 -27.42
C ALA A 397 -1.27 -30.48 -26.41
N ALA A 398 -1.35 -31.78 -26.75
CA ALA A 398 -1.88 -32.79 -25.82
C ALA A 398 -0.95 -32.99 -24.62
N MET A 399 0.36 -33.06 -24.86
CA MET A 399 1.35 -33.17 -23.77
C MET A 399 1.32 -31.94 -22.85
N LEU A 400 1.14 -30.74 -23.39
CA LEU A 400 1.02 -29.50 -22.61
C LEU A 400 -0.29 -29.43 -21.82
N ALA A 401 -1.41 -29.92 -22.38
CA ALA A 401 -2.66 -30.02 -21.65
C ALA A 401 -2.53 -30.95 -20.43
N VAL A 402 -1.94 -32.15 -20.63
CA VAL A 402 -1.67 -33.10 -19.54
C VAL A 402 -0.67 -32.51 -18.54
N ALA A 403 0.43 -31.93 -19.01
CA ALA A 403 1.43 -31.31 -18.15
C ALA A 403 0.84 -30.16 -17.32
N GLY A 404 -0.02 -29.33 -17.92
CA GLY A 404 -0.73 -28.25 -17.23
C GLY A 404 -1.60 -28.77 -16.09
N VAL A 405 -2.37 -29.84 -16.32
CA VAL A 405 -3.17 -30.51 -15.27
C VAL A 405 -2.27 -31.06 -14.16
N LEU A 406 -1.17 -31.74 -14.51
CA LEU A 406 -0.24 -32.30 -13.52
C LEU A 406 0.44 -31.22 -12.67
N VAL A 407 0.89 -30.14 -13.29
CA VAL A 407 1.48 -28.98 -12.58
C VAL A 407 0.46 -28.34 -11.65
N HIS A 408 -0.79 -28.18 -12.11
CA HIS A 408 -1.87 -27.65 -11.30
C HIS A 408 -2.18 -28.55 -10.10
N LEU A 409 -2.30 -29.86 -10.30
CA LEU A 409 -2.50 -30.84 -9.24
C LEU A 409 -1.38 -30.81 -8.20
N TYR A 410 -0.12 -30.82 -8.65
CA TYR A 410 1.04 -30.75 -7.77
C TYR A 410 1.04 -29.46 -6.93
N TRP A 411 0.74 -28.32 -7.57
CA TRP A 411 0.66 -27.04 -6.88
C TRP A 411 -0.48 -26.99 -5.87
N THR A 412 -1.67 -27.47 -6.23
CA THR A 412 -2.83 -27.57 -5.33
C THR A 412 -2.55 -28.49 -4.15
N ALA A 413 -1.90 -29.63 -4.38
CA ALA A 413 -1.45 -30.52 -3.30
C ALA A 413 -0.43 -29.83 -2.38
N GLY A 414 0.53 -29.08 -2.92
CA GLY A 414 1.51 -28.32 -2.14
C GLY A 414 0.88 -27.19 -1.32
N ARG A 415 -0.15 -26.51 -1.86
CA ARG A 415 -0.96 -25.53 -1.14
C ARG A 415 -1.70 -26.17 0.02
N TRP A 416 -2.39 -27.28 -0.23
CA TRP A 416 -3.05 -28.05 0.82
C TRP A 416 -2.08 -28.52 1.90
N TYR A 417 -0.92 -29.04 1.53
CA TYR A 417 0.10 -29.50 2.47
C TYR A 417 0.65 -28.37 3.34
N ARG A 418 0.96 -27.21 2.76
CA ARG A 418 1.44 -26.04 3.52
C ARG A 418 0.38 -25.51 4.48
N TRP A 419 -0.87 -25.43 4.03
CA TRP A 419 -1.99 -25.10 4.91
C TRP A 419 -2.04 -26.09 6.09
N HIS A 420 -2.03 -27.38 5.80
CA HIS A 420 -2.12 -28.45 6.80
C HIS A 420 -0.96 -28.41 7.81
N GLN A 421 0.27 -28.14 7.35
CA GLN A 421 1.43 -28.01 8.23
C GLN A 421 1.42 -26.73 9.06
N GLY A 422 1.04 -25.59 8.47
CA GLY A 422 0.86 -24.34 9.22
C GLY A 422 -0.18 -24.50 10.34
N HIS A 423 -1.26 -25.22 10.05
CA HIS A 423 -2.30 -25.51 11.03
C HIS A 423 -1.86 -26.49 12.11
N LYS A 424 -1.07 -27.51 11.76
CA LYS A 424 -0.47 -28.42 12.76
C LYS A 424 0.52 -27.70 13.69
N ASN A 425 1.32 -26.79 13.16
CA ASN A 425 2.29 -26.05 13.94
C ASN A 425 1.64 -24.99 14.84
N SER A 426 0.46 -24.49 14.50
CA SER A 426 -0.34 -23.65 15.40
C SER A 426 -1.09 -24.44 16.49
N MET A 427 -1.05 -25.78 16.45
CA MET A 427 -1.65 -26.66 17.45
C MET A 427 -0.65 -27.15 18.52
N LEU A 428 0.65 -26.96 18.28
CA LEU A 428 1.75 -27.25 19.22
C LEU A 428 2.24 -25.93 19.82
#